data_AF-A0A9X8VDZ4-F1
#
_entry.id   AF-A0A9X8VDZ4-F1
#
_cell.length_a   1.000
_cell.length_b   1.000
_cell.length_c   1.000
_cell.angle_alpha   90.00
_cell.angle_beta   90.00
_cell.angle_gamma   90.00
#
_symmetry.space_group_name_H-M   'P 1'
#
loop_
_entity.id
_entity.type
_entity.pdbx_description
1 polymer ?
#
loop_
_entity_poly.entity_id
_entity_poly.type
_entity_poly.pdbx_seq_one_letter_code
_entity_poly.pdbx_strand_id
1 'polypeptide(L)' 'RLFHKLSTKHRLAYAEAVEGLQHLSPEQQAIREYYFRARLLQDYISGMTDLYAYDEYRRLMAAE' A
#
# COMPACT_ATOMS: atom_id res chain seq x y z
N ARG A 1 13.31 -0.37 -1.73
CA ARG A 1 13.41 -0.20 -0.25
C ARG A 1 12.05 0.07 0.39
N LEU A 2 11.34 1.17 0.08
CA LEU A 2 10.04 1.50 0.71
C LEU A 2 8.94 0.45 0.51
N PHE A 3 8.81 -0.13 -0.69
CA PHE A 3 7.83 -1.18 -0.96
C PHE A 3 7.95 -2.38 -0.01
N HIS A 4 9.16 -2.71 0.44
CA HIS A 4 9.39 -3.82 1.37
C HIS A 4 9.06 -3.47 2.84
N LYS A 5 8.82 -2.19 3.17
CA LYS A 5 8.27 -1.79 4.48
C LYS A 5 6.76 -2.05 4.57
N LEU A 6 6.06 -2.10 3.42
CA LEU A 6 4.64 -2.43 3.39
C LEU A 6 4.43 -3.88 3.85
N SER A 7 3.48 -4.07 4.77
CA SER A 7 3.16 -5.39 5.29
C SER A 7 2.80 -6.38 4.17
N THR A 8 3.30 -7.60 4.25
CA THR A 8 3.07 -8.66 3.25
C THR A 8 1.58 -8.88 3.00
N LYS A 9 0.73 -8.83 4.04
CA LYS A 9 -0.73 -8.99 3.89
C LYS A 9 -1.35 -7.95 2.95
N HIS A 10 -0.92 -6.69 3.05
CA HIS A 10 -1.46 -5.62 2.20
C HIS A 10 -0.92 -5.72 0.77
N ARG A 11 0.36 -6.12 0.61
CA ARG A 11 0.94 -6.38 -0.71
C ARG A 11 0.24 -7.53 -1.44
N LEU A 12 -0.14 -8.60 -0.73
CA LEU A 12 -0.92 -9.71 -1.27
C LEU A 12 -2.32 -9.25 -1.68
N ALA A 13 -3.04 -8.53 -0.81
CA ALA A 13 -4.37 -7.99 -1.13
C ALA A 13 -4.35 -7.07 -2.37
N TYR A 14 -3.32 -6.23 -2.49
CA TYR A 14 -3.12 -5.41 -3.69
C TYR A 14 -2.89 -6.26 -4.95
N ALA A 15 -2.03 -7.29 -4.87
CA ALA A 15 -1.73 -8.15 -6.02
C ALA A 15 -2.99 -8.91 -6.50
N GLU A 16 -3.74 -9.49 -5.57
CA GLU A 16 -5.01 -10.18 -5.86
C GLU A 16 -6.03 -9.22 -6.50
N ALA A 17 -6.16 -8.01 -5.96
CA ALA A 17 -7.08 -7.00 -6.47
C ALA A 17 -6.73 -6.56 -7.91
N VAL A 18 -5.43 -6.41 -8.22
CA VAL A 18 -4.94 -6.04 -9.56
C VAL A 18 -5.07 -7.21 -10.53
N GLU A 19 -4.80 -8.44 -10.11
CA GLU A 19 -5.00 -9.64 -10.93
C GLU A 19 -6.47 -9.80 -11.34
N GLY A 20 -7.41 -9.45 -10.46
CA GLY A 20 -8.84 -9.43 -10.76
C GLY A 20 -9.28 -8.43 -11.84
N LEU A 21 -8.41 -7.52 -12.29
CA LEU A 21 -8.77 -6.47 -13.27
C LEU A 21 -8.65 -6.90 -14.74
N GLN A 22 -8.14 -8.10 -15.03
CA GLN A 22 -7.82 -8.56 -16.39
C GLN A 22 -9.00 -8.49 -17.38
N HIS A 23 -10.24 -8.51 -16.89
CA HIS A 23 -11.47 -8.45 -17.69
C HIS A 23 -11.85 -7.04 -18.15
N LEU A 24 -11.15 -5.99 -17.70
CA LEU A 24 -11.48 -4.60 -17.99
C LEU A 24 -10.68 -4.02 -19.15
N SER A 25 -11.12 -2.88 -19.70
CA SER A 25 -10.34 -2.16 -20.71
C SER A 25 -9.02 -1.62 -20.12
N PRO A 26 -7.98 -1.37 -20.93
CA PRO A 26 -6.70 -0.85 -20.43
C PRO A 26 -6.83 0.46 -19.64
N GLU A 27 -7.74 1.35 -20.04
CA GLU A 27 -8.00 2.60 -19.32
C GLU A 27 -8.63 2.36 -17.95
N GLN A 28 -9.62 1.45 -17.86
CA GLN A 28 -10.24 1.07 -16.60
C GLN A 28 -9.25 0.34 -15.68
N GLN A 29 -8.37 -0.49 -16.24
CA GLN A 29 -7.30 -1.15 -15.49
C GLN A 29 -6.36 -0.13 -14.87
N ALA A 30 -5.89 0.87 -15.64
CA ALA A 30 -5.00 1.91 -15.13
C ALA A 30 -5.62 2.72 -13.98
N ILE A 31 -6.88 3.12 -14.12
CA ILE A 31 -7.60 3.87 -13.07
C ILE A 31 -7.76 3.02 -11.81
N ARG A 32 -8.17 1.75 -11.95
CA ARG A 32 -8.42 0.86 -10.80
C ARG A 32 -7.15 0.38 -10.12
N GLU A 33 -6.09 0.13 -10.89
CA GLU A 33 -4.78 -0.19 -10.34
C GLU A 33 -4.27 0.97 -9.49
N TYR A 34 -4.39 2.21 -9.97
CA TYR A 34 -4.00 3.39 -9.18
C TYR A 34 -4.82 3.52 -7.90
N TYR A 35 -6.12 3.24 -7.96
CA TYR A 35 -6.98 3.17 -6.78
C TYR A 35 -6.48 2.12 -5.77
N PHE A 36 -6.21 0.88 -6.20
CA PHE A 36 -5.72 -0.16 -5.31
C PHE A 36 -4.32 0.14 -4.76
N ARG A 37 -3.47 0.83 -5.52
CA ARG A 37 -2.17 1.28 -5.05
C ARG A 37 -2.28 2.35 -3.96
N ALA A 38 -3.21 3.30 -4.10
CA ALA A 38 -3.51 4.26 -3.04
C ALA A 38 -4.11 3.55 -1.82
N ARG A 39 -4.99 2.56 -2.04
CA ARG A 39 -5.59 1.76 -0.97
C ARG A 39 -4.57 0.95 -0.19
N LEU A 40 -3.58 0.35 -0.86
CA LEU A 40 -2.44 -0.33 -0.24
C LEU A 40 -1.72 0.55 0.79
N LEU A 41 -1.47 1.82 0.44
CA LEU A 41 -0.85 2.77 1.36
C LEU A 41 -1.77 3.09 2.54
N GLN A 42 -3.06 3.33 2.29
CA GLN A 42 -4.05 3.59 3.34
C GLN A 42 -4.19 2.41 4.31
N ASP A 43 -4.26 1.19 3.80
CA ASP A 43 -4.39 -0.02 4.63
C ASP A 43 -3.14 -0.23 5.48
N TYR A 44 -1.94 0.03 4.93
CA TYR A 44 -0.70 -0.05 5.69
C TYR A 44 -0.64 0.98 6.84
N ILE A 45 -1.01 2.24 6.57
CA ILE A 45 -0.97 3.32 7.57
C ILE A 45 -2.06 3.14 8.63
N SER A 46 -3.29 2.84 8.22
CA SER A 46 -4.42 2.64 9.15
C SER A 46 -4.28 1.37 10.00
N GLY A 47 -3.47 0.40 9.57
CA GLY A 47 -3.14 -0.79 10.33
C GLY A 47 -2.04 -0.60 11.38
N MET A 48 -1.45 0.60 11.50
CA MET A 48 -0.41 0.89 12.48
C MET A 48 -1.01 1.18 13.86
N THR A 49 -0.29 0.81 14.92
CA THR A 49 -0.54 1.38 16.24
C THR A 49 0.08 2.78 16.33
N ASP A 50 -0.43 3.62 17.22
CA ASP A 50 0.05 5.00 17.40
C ASP A 50 1.57 5.06 17.62
N LEU A 51 2.11 4.19 18.50
CA LEU A 51 3.55 4.12 18.78
C LEU A 51 4.35 3.71 17.53
N TYR A 52 3.87 2.70 16.80
CA TYR A 52 4.57 2.24 15.60
C TYR A 52 4.57 3.31 14.50
N ALA A 53 3.45 4.01 14.30
CA ALA A 53 3.37 5.10 13.32
C ALA A 53 4.34 6.24 13.66
N TYR A 54 4.42 6.63 14.94
CA TYR A 54 5.35 7.65 15.40
C TYR A 54 6.82 7.24 15.24
N ASP A 55 7.18 6.03 15.65
CA ASP A 55 8.54 5.49 15.51
C ASP A 55 8.97 5.41 14.05
N GLU A 56 8.08 4.93 13.17
CA GLU A 56 8.39 4.78 11.75
C GLU A 56 8.58 6.14 11.07
N TYR A 57 7.78 7.14 11.44
CA TYR A 57 7.99 8.52 11.01
C TYR A 57 9.38 9.04 11.40
N ARG A 58 9.78 8.90 12.67
CA ARG A 58 11.11 9.36 13.13
C ARG A 58 12.24 8.68 12.38
N ARG A 59 12.16 7.36 12.21
CA ARG A 59 13.15 6.57 11.44
C ARG A 59 13.27 7.05 10.00
N LEU A 60 12.15 7.34 9.33
CA LEU A 60 12.15 7.80 7.94
C LEU A 60 12.67 9.23 7.79
N MET A 61 12.50 10.07 8.81
CA MET A 61 13.00 11.44 8.83
C MET A 61 14.46 11.59 9.27
N ALA A 62 15.13 10.49 9.64
CA ALA A 62 16.47 10.50 10.24
C ALA A 62 16.58 11.46 11.46
N ALA A 63 15.47 11.62 12.17
CA ALA A 63 15.41 12.39 13.41
C ALA A 63 15.62 11.41 14.57
N GLU A 64 16.85 11.34 15.08
CA GLU A 64 17.20 10.57 16.28
C GLU A 64 16.45 11.04 17.53
#